data_AF-A0A0G4GHA6-F1
#
_entry.id   AF-A0A0G4GHA6-F1
#
_cell.length_a   1.000
_cell.length_b   1.000
_cell.length_c   1.000
_cell.angle_alpha   90.00
_cell.angle_beta   90.00
_cell.angle_gamma   90.00
#
_symmetry.space_group_name_H-M   'P 1'
#
loop_
_entity.id
_entity.type
_entity.pdbx_description
1 polymer ?
#
loop_
_entity_poly.entity_id
_entity_poly.type
_entity_poly.pdbx_seq_one_letter_code
_entity_poly.pdbx_strand_id
1 'polypeptide(L)'
;MVDRVRPMDTSSHDAPAPSRGGRGNGSLRDVVGEIQSHNLALSNELAQTPTYHDKRRMEVDVEAGSAVGPNETDDNKEHSEAVSADDGAAKRRRVDISAAAGGHSGATQQQQEGVSSLSADLTAPMQHSSHQQQQQQHPVWYVCVPPAASPASRRSFFLLQIDDIVRLRATCKWVPLVRFDDDHFGVCDLLAAVCVMEEGEWVEIGEVIELAGQCRYCTLPVILTADDINTHANKTAYASFPRVLAQLMVVGRHVDFGENGSCLRIVRHGNGEVRAIKDEPGFRLDFNPPLPPGNLYQQHRQQHDPPVVSRIYYSGGTSRWVSGSFPIPYASVSSFAKKMIFFHSNATRQTNGTSTYLNRYVGGGRLDGLLTQSPHTPVAGCSTTLSWSLLGSKQRVLVLTDSSHPFVALIHIGEILMGYNDDVDVFVVTTEPPAAGVSEDAPFKDRFPVTTGLARVVPLGPGVALAFDEQAHRYDPSADEDDGDGDGIDESDDMDESDDVEEEGGGVRSGFDDSDDDEGDADDMDDGSGGEGASAEEEHEDGAEGAASPE
;
A
#
# COMPACT_ATOMS: atom_id res chain seq x y z
N MET A 1 -19.79 54.12 28.68
CA MET A 1 -20.61 54.21 27.45
C MET A 1 -21.18 52.83 27.21
N VAL A 2 -22.48 52.69 27.42
CA VAL A 2 -23.21 51.42 27.37
C VAL A 2 -23.90 51.38 26.02
N ASP A 3 -23.46 50.50 25.13
CA ASP A 3 -24.15 50.30 23.85
C ASP A 3 -25.16 49.16 23.94
N ARG A 4 -26.31 49.47 23.34
CA ARG A 4 -27.63 48.92 23.61
C ARG A 4 -28.05 48.12 22.39
N VAL A 5 -27.89 46.81 22.44
CA VAL A 5 -28.36 45.89 21.38
C VAL A 5 -29.88 45.71 21.53
N ARG A 6 -30.62 46.07 20.48
CA ARG A 6 -32.07 45.82 20.35
C ARG A 6 -32.30 44.41 19.78
N PRO A 7 -33.40 43.73 20.15
CA PRO A 7 -33.77 42.45 19.54
C PRO A 7 -34.47 42.69 18.18
N MET A 8 -34.13 41.89 17.19
CA MET A 8 -34.86 41.82 15.91
C MET A 8 -36.04 40.86 16.02
N ASP A 9 -37.19 41.33 15.58
CA ASP A 9 -38.44 40.59 15.42
C ASP A 9 -38.31 39.52 14.32
N THR A 10 -38.73 38.29 14.62
CA THR A 10 -38.92 37.21 13.66
C THR A 10 -40.37 37.20 13.17
N SER A 11 -40.63 37.84 12.03
CA SER A 11 -41.91 37.76 11.32
C SER A 11 -41.91 36.62 10.30
N SER A 12 -42.88 35.72 10.41
CA SER A 12 -43.13 34.61 9.49
C SER A 12 -43.61 35.09 8.12
N HIS A 13 -43.01 34.56 7.05
CA HIS A 13 -43.62 34.56 5.73
C HIS A 13 -43.62 33.12 5.16
N ASP A 14 -44.82 32.61 4.97
CA ASP A 14 -45.13 31.38 4.23
C ASP A 14 -44.65 31.49 2.78
N ALA A 15 -43.86 30.51 2.33
CA ALA A 15 -43.55 30.27 0.93
C ALA A 15 -44.07 28.88 0.50
N PRO A 16 -44.61 28.74 -0.72
CA PRO A 16 -45.32 27.54 -1.14
C PRO A 16 -44.37 26.39 -1.49
N ALA A 17 -44.79 25.17 -1.15
CA ALA A 17 -44.07 23.94 -1.41
C ALA A 17 -43.81 23.71 -2.93
N PRO A 18 -42.58 23.36 -3.34
CA PRO A 18 -42.34 22.89 -4.70
C PRO A 18 -42.90 21.47 -4.86
N SER A 19 -43.63 21.27 -5.95
CA SER A 19 -44.22 20.01 -6.36
C SER A 19 -43.17 18.90 -6.45
N ARG A 20 -43.42 17.79 -5.73
CA ARG A 20 -42.75 16.49 -5.88
C ARG A 20 -42.88 15.98 -7.32
N GLY A 21 -41.89 16.27 -8.14
CA GLY A 21 -41.58 15.48 -9.33
C GLY A 21 -40.96 14.17 -8.86
N GLY A 22 -41.59 13.04 -9.18
CA GLY A 22 -41.11 11.71 -8.82
C GLY A 22 -39.76 11.42 -9.47
N ARG A 23 -38.69 11.49 -8.67
CA ARG A 23 -37.44 10.77 -8.97
C ARG A 23 -37.73 9.29 -8.75
N GLY A 24 -37.63 8.50 -9.81
CA GLY A 24 -37.57 7.06 -9.72
C GLY A 24 -36.31 6.70 -8.97
N ASN A 25 -36.46 6.12 -7.78
CA ASN A 25 -35.34 5.50 -7.08
C ASN A 25 -35.04 4.21 -7.83
N GLY A 26 -34.15 4.26 -8.84
CA GLY A 26 -33.63 3.07 -9.49
C GLY A 26 -32.81 2.28 -8.48
N SER A 27 -33.48 1.48 -7.67
CA SER A 27 -32.78 0.62 -6.72
C SER A 27 -32.03 -0.44 -7.53
N LEU A 28 -30.87 -0.89 -7.07
CA LEU A 28 -30.21 -2.12 -7.56
C LEU A 28 -31.20 -3.32 -7.66
N ARG A 29 -32.31 -3.31 -6.90
CA ARG A 29 -33.43 -4.25 -7.07
C ARG A 29 -34.14 -4.15 -8.42
N ASP A 30 -34.36 -2.94 -8.93
CA ASP A 30 -35.06 -2.69 -10.19
C ASP A 30 -34.17 -3.06 -11.38
N VAL A 31 -32.86 -2.75 -11.32
CA VAL A 31 -31.88 -3.18 -12.33
C VAL A 31 -31.78 -4.71 -12.39
N VAL A 32 -31.78 -5.40 -11.25
CA VAL A 32 -31.81 -6.87 -11.22
C VAL A 32 -33.13 -7.42 -11.77
N GLY A 33 -34.26 -6.77 -11.47
CA GLY A 33 -35.56 -7.12 -12.06
C GLY A 33 -35.60 -6.91 -13.58
N GLU A 34 -34.94 -5.85 -14.07
CA GLU A 34 -34.86 -5.51 -15.49
C GLU A 34 -33.96 -6.48 -16.25
N ILE A 35 -32.81 -6.87 -15.67
CA ILE A 35 -31.94 -7.93 -16.19
C ILE A 35 -32.68 -9.28 -16.23
N GLN A 36 -33.46 -9.61 -15.20
CA GLN A 36 -34.29 -10.82 -15.18
C GLN A 36 -35.36 -10.80 -16.27
N SER A 37 -36.03 -9.65 -16.46
CA SER A 37 -37.06 -9.46 -17.48
C SER A 37 -36.51 -9.53 -18.91
N HIS A 38 -35.38 -8.87 -19.18
CA HIS A 38 -34.71 -8.92 -20.48
C HIS A 38 -34.22 -10.33 -20.84
N ASN A 39 -33.71 -11.09 -19.88
CA ASN A 39 -33.25 -12.46 -20.12
C ASN A 39 -34.40 -13.46 -20.32
N LEU A 40 -35.54 -13.25 -19.65
CA LEU A 40 -36.78 -13.98 -19.92
C LEU A 40 -37.29 -13.70 -21.35
N ALA A 41 -37.21 -12.45 -21.81
CA ALA A 41 -37.57 -12.09 -23.18
C ALA A 41 -36.66 -12.76 -24.22
N LEU A 42 -35.34 -12.71 -24.04
CA LEU A 42 -34.35 -13.34 -24.93
C LEU A 42 -34.48 -14.87 -24.97
N SER A 43 -34.74 -15.51 -23.83
CA SER A 43 -34.96 -16.96 -23.77
C SER A 43 -36.25 -17.37 -24.48
N ASN A 44 -37.31 -16.56 -24.40
CA ASN A 44 -38.56 -16.81 -25.13
C ASN A 44 -38.40 -16.58 -26.64
N GLU A 45 -37.56 -15.64 -27.07
CA GLU A 45 -37.26 -15.38 -28.48
C GLU A 45 -36.42 -16.52 -29.10
N LEU A 46 -35.41 -17.00 -28.38
CA LEU A 46 -34.60 -18.16 -28.80
C LEU A 46 -35.42 -19.45 -28.87
N ALA A 47 -36.40 -19.64 -27.98
CA ALA A 47 -37.32 -20.79 -28.02
C ALA A 47 -38.31 -20.76 -29.19
N GLN A 48 -38.48 -19.62 -29.87
CA GLN A 48 -39.45 -19.44 -30.97
C GLN A 48 -38.82 -19.48 -32.37
N THR A 49 -37.51 -19.64 -32.51
CA THR A 49 -36.88 -19.77 -33.84
C THR A 49 -37.01 -21.21 -34.35
N PRO A 50 -37.77 -21.49 -35.43
CA PRO A 50 -37.87 -22.82 -36.00
C PRO A 50 -36.58 -23.12 -36.77
N THR A 51 -35.84 -24.14 -36.36
CA THR A 51 -34.68 -24.64 -37.11
C THR A 51 -35.13 -25.27 -38.42
N TYR A 52 -35.10 -24.49 -39.50
CA TYR A 52 -35.27 -24.97 -40.87
C TYR A 52 -33.92 -25.49 -41.38
N HIS A 53 -33.71 -26.80 -41.26
CA HIS A 53 -32.58 -27.48 -41.90
C HIS A 53 -32.91 -27.73 -43.37
N ASP A 54 -32.26 -27.01 -44.29
CA ASP A 54 -32.21 -27.40 -45.69
C ASP A 54 -30.75 -27.70 -46.11
N LYS A 55 -30.55 -28.93 -46.58
CA LYS A 55 -29.28 -29.45 -47.09
C LYS A 55 -29.15 -29.04 -48.55
N ARG A 56 -28.24 -28.12 -48.87
CA ARG A 56 -27.71 -28.01 -50.24
C ARG A 56 -26.19 -28.15 -50.26
N ARG A 57 -25.78 -29.26 -50.86
CA ARG A 57 -24.49 -29.50 -51.52
C ARG A 57 -24.15 -28.31 -52.43
N MET A 58 -22.93 -27.79 -52.29
CA MET A 58 -22.25 -27.08 -53.38
C MET A 58 -21.00 -27.90 -53.74
N GLU A 59 -21.04 -28.48 -54.94
CA GLU A 59 -19.85 -28.84 -55.72
C GLU A 59 -19.24 -27.54 -56.25
N VAL A 60 -17.92 -27.42 -56.21
CA VAL A 60 -17.17 -26.36 -56.88
C VAL A 60 -16.14 -27.03 -57.77
N ASP A 61 -16.33 -26.84 -59.07
CA ASP A 61 -15.47 -27.30 -60.14
C ASP A 61 -14.18 -26.47 -60.23
N VAL A 62 -13.15 -27.18 -60.67
CA VAL A 62 -11.81 -26.75 -61.03
C VAL A 62 -11.86 -26.13 -62.42
N GLU A 63 -11.30 -24.92 -62.60
CA GLU A 63 -10.80 -24.54 -63.93
C GLU A 63 -9.56 -23.66 -63.87
N ALA A 64 -8.61 -24.03 -64.72
CA ALA A 64 -7.28 -23.48 -64.89
C ALA A 64 -7.28 -22.25 -65.81
N GLY A 65 -6.34 -21.33 -65.60
CA GLY A 65 -6.14 -20.19 -66.49
C GLY A 65 -4.83 -19.46 -66.22
N SER A 66 -3.80 -19.87 -66.95
CA SER A 66 -2.43 -19.33 -67.00
C SER A 66 -2.36 -17.96 -67.70
N ALA A 67 -1.43 -17.07 -67.31
CA ALA A 67 -0.44 -16.41 -68.21
C ALA A 67 0.10 -15.03 -67.73
N VAL A 68 1.44 -14.95 -67.67
CA VAL A 68 2.35 -13.83 -68.06
C VAL A 68 2.65 -12.68 -67.06
N GLY A 69 3.93 -12.59 -66.64
CA GLY A 69 4.58 -11.53 -65.82
C GLY A 69 5.13 -10.35 -66.65
N PRO A 70 6.30 -9.71 -66.35
CA PRO A 70 7.14 -9.68 -65.14
C PRO A 70 7.56 -8.23 -64.70
N ASN A 71 8.23 -8.09 -63.53
CA ASN A 71 9.30 -7.12 -63.20
C ASN A 71 9.67 -7.30 -61.71
N GLU A 72 10.80 -7.92 -61.38
CA GLU A 72 12.15 -7.32 -61.18
C GLU A 72 12.25 -6.33 -60.00
N THR A 73 12.90 -6.79 -58.92
CA THR A 73 14.00 -6.20 -58.10
C THR A 73 13.92 -6.82 -56.70
N ASP A 74 14.73 -7.81 -56.37
CA ASP A 74 16.14 -7.81 -55.90
C ASP A 74 16.37 -7.26 -54.48
N ASP A 75 17.18 -8.04 -53.76
CA ASP A 75 17.93 -7.80 -52.51
C ASP A 75 17.18 -7.76 -51.15
N ASN A 76 17.29 -8.85 -50.38
CA ASN A 76 18.34 -8.92 -49.37
C ASN A 76 18.55 -10.34 -48.79
N LYS A 77 19.82 -10.74 -48.72
CA LYS A 77 20.30 -12.07 -48.39
C LYS A 77 20.60 -12.21 -46.90
N GLU A 78 20.14 -13.32 -46.35
CA GLU A 78 20.34 -13.79 -44.99
C GLU A 78 21.80 -14.18 -44.71
N HIS A 79 22.27 -13.87 -43.51
CA HIS A 79 23.36 -14.58 -42.84
C HIS A 79 22.79 -15.18 -41.54
N SER A 80 22.58 -16.49 -41.51
CA SER A 80 22.46 -17.25 -40.26
C SER A 80 23.60 -18.27 -40.22
N GLU A 81 24.58 -18.00 -39.36
CA GLU A 81 25.61 -18.97 -38.98
C GLU A 81 25.04 -19.91 -37.93
N ALA A 82 25.18 -21.21 -38.19
CA ALA A 82 24.97 -22.28 -37.24
C ALA A 82 26.24 -22.49 -36.41
N VAL A 83 26.10 -22.57 -35.08
CA VAL A 83 27.15 -23.08 -34.19
C VAL A 83 26.61 -24.20 -33.31
N SER A 84 27.16 -25.37 -33.63
CA SER A 84 27.48 -26.59 -32.89
C SER A 84 27.00 -26.81 -31.45
N ALA A 85 26.48 -28.03 -31.26
CA ALA A 85 26.32 -28.72 -30.00
C ALA A 85 27.68 -28.99 -29.31
N ASP A 86 27.71 -28.89 -27.98
CA ASP A 86 28.70 -29.56 -27.14
C ASP A 86 28.08 -30.02 -25.81
N ASP A 87 28.45 -31.23 -25.43
CA ASP A 87 27.97 -32.04 -24.32
C ASP A 87 28.70 -31.68 -23.02
N GLY A 88 27.95 -31.41 -21.95
CA GLY A 88 28.51 -31.05 -20.65
C GLY A 88 27.76 -31.68 -19.48
N ALA A 89 28.01 -32.95 -19.23
CA ALA A 89 27.51 -33.69 -18.08
C ALA A 89 28.04 -33.14 -16.74
N ALA A 90 27.16 -32.81 -15.79
CA ALA A 90 27.54 -32.56 -14.40
C ALA A 90 26.51 -33.10 -13.38
N LYS A 91 26.83 -34.30 -12.88
CA LYS A 91 26.72 -34.78 -11.49
C LYS A 91 25.60 -34.21 -10.60
N ARG A 92 24.54 -35.01 -10.45
CA ARG A 92 23.66 -35.01 -9.27
C ARG A 92 24.44 -35.49 -8.04
N ARG A 93 24.64 -34.63 -7.04
CA ARG A 93 24.96 -35.06 -5.67
C ARG A 93 23.66 -35.18 -4.89
N ARG A 94 23.34 -36.43 -4.55
CA ARG A 94 22.33 -36.85 -3.58
C ARG A 94 22.96 -36.65 -2.19
N VAL A 95 22.37 -35.80 -1.36
CA VAL A 95 22.69 -35.74 0.06
C VAL A 95 21.59 -36.49 0.78
N ASP A 96 21.94 -37.69 1.25
CA ASP A 96 21.16 -38.45 2.21
C ASP A 96 21.37 -37.79 3.59
N ILE A 97 20.29 -37.32 4.22
CA ILE A 97 20.31 -36.92 5.63
C ILE A 97 19.66 -38.06 6.41
N SER A 98 20.53 -38.81 7.09
CA SER A 98 20.23 -39.88 8.02
C SER A 98 19.50 -39.35 9.25
N ALA A 99 18.47 -40.09 9.66
CA ALA A 99 17.82 -40.00 10.95
C ALA A 99 18.71 -40.59 12.07
N ALA A 100 18.76 -39.89 13.20
CA ALA A 100 19.04 -40.41 14.54
C ALA A 100 18.15 -39.61 15.49
N ALA A 101 17.14 -40.14 16.18
CA ALA A 101 17.08 -41.24 17.15
C ALA A 101 17.89 -40.96 18.43
N GLY A 102 17.15 -40.72 19.53
CA GLY A 102 17.60 -40.61 20.91
C GLY A 102 17.08 -39.31 21.56
N GLY A 103 16.22 -39.30 22.58
CA GLY A 103 15.75 -40.34 23.49
C GLY A 103 15.75 -39.78 24.92
N HIS A 104 14.62 -39.97 25.63
CA HIS A 104 14.45 -39.88 27.10
C HIS A 104 14.39 -38.49 27.73
N SER A 105 13.61 -38.19 28.78
CA SER A 105 12.55 -38.87 29.55
C SER A 105 12.02 -37.83 30.56
N GLY A 106 10.75 -37.89 30.97
CA GLY A 106 10.24 -37.07 32.08
C GLY A 106 8.74 -37.18 32.28
N ALA A 107 8.32 -38.21 33.02
CA ALA A 107 6.94 -38.57 33.31
C ALA A 107 6.33 -37.80 34.50
N THR A 108 5.00 -37.62 34.47
CA THR A 108 4.01 -37.67 35.59
C THR A 108 2.64 -37.68 34.90
N GLN A 109 1.83 -38.75 34.83
CA GLN A 109 1.18 -39.65 35.81
C GLN A 109 0.14 -38.98 36.72
N GLN A 110 -1.15 -39.05 36.35
CA GLN A 110 -2.27 -39.60 37.13
C GLN A 110 -3.57 -39.51 36.28
N GLN A 111 -4.20 -40.65 35.93
CA GLN A 111 -5.36 -41.29 36.59
C GLN A 111 -6.65 -40.44 36.46
N GLN A 112 -7.82 -40.94 36.04
CA GLN A 112 -8.38 -42.29 36.11
C GLN A 112 -9.70 -42.35 35.28
N GLU A 113 -9.99 -43.56 34.78
CA GLU A 113 -11.33 -44.21 34.71
C GLU A 113 -12.45 -43.62 33.82
N GLY A 114 -13.18 -44.40 33.01
CA GLY A 114 -13.18 -45.84 32.79
C GLY A 114 -14.36 -46.31 31.92
N VAL A 115 -14.16 -47.50 31.32
CA VAL A 115 -15.09 -48.63 31.09
C VAL A 115 -16.45 -48.35 30.39
N SER A 116 -16.79 -48.96 29.24
CA SER A 116 -17.14 -50.39 29.04
C SER A 116 -17.42 -50.64 27.54
N SER A 117 -16.82 -51.63 26.85
CA SER A 117 -17.29 -53.03 26.59
C SER A 117 -18.70 -53.14 25.96
N LEU A 118 -19.07 -54.01 25.00
CA LEU A 118 -18.46 -55.14 24.26
C LEU A 118 -19.44 -55.55 23.12
N SER A 119 -18.91 -56.03 21.99
CA SER A 119 -19.38 -57.11 21.07
C SER A 119 -20.84 -57.27 20.60
N ALA A 120 -21.05 -57.44 19.27
CA ALA A 120 -21.32 -58.73 18.60
C ALA A 120 -22.18 -58.60 17.31
N ASP A 121 -21.57 -58.91 16.17
CA ASP A 121 -22.01 -59.78 15.06
C ASP A 121 -23.52 -60.08 14.83
N LEU A 122 -24.03 -59.83 13.61
CA LEU A 122 -24.51 -60.85 12.63
C LEU A 122 -25.34 -60.27 11.46
N THR A 123 -24.92 -60.66 10.24
CA THR A 123 -25.71 -61.03 9.04
C THR A 123 -26.37 -59.96 8.14
N ALA A 124 -26.03 -60.07 6.85
CA ALA A 124 -26.49 -59.32 5.66
C ALA A 124 -28.01 -59.45 5.37
N PRO A 125 -28.61 -58.64 4.45
CA PRO A 125 -28.39 -58.85 3.01
C PRO A 125 -28.30 -57.58 2.14
N MET A 126 -27.70 -57.79 0.95
CA MET A 126 -27.63 -56.88 -0.19
C MET A 126 -28.99 -56.28 -0.56
N GLN A 127 -29.02 -54.95 -0.74
CA GLN A 127 -29.96 -54.29 -1.65
C GLN A 127 -29.21 -53.30 -2.55
N HIS A 128 -29.22 -53.60 -3.84
CA HIS A 128 -28.88 -52.70 -4.93
C HIS A 128 -29.77 -51.46 -4.86
N SER A 129 -29.18 -50.29 -4.63
CA SER A 129 -29.82 -48.99 -4.86
C SER A 129 -28.97 -48.20 -5.86
N SER A 130 -29.50 -48.08 -7.07
CA SER A 130 -28.99 -47.20 -8.12
C SER A 130 -29.25 -45.75 -7.75
N HIS A 131 -28.22 -45.05 -7.23
CA HIS A 131 -28.23 -43.60 -7.15
C HIS A 131 -27.94 -43.02 -8.54
N GLN A 132 -29.00 -42.53 -9.20
CA GLN A 132 -28.87 -41.50 -10.21
C GLN A 132 -28.26 -40.26 -9.55
N GLN A 133 -27.00 -39.97 -9.86
CA GLN A 133 -26.43 -38.62 -9.72
C GLN A 133 -27.19 -37.70 -10.69
N GLN A 134 -28.27 -37.07 -10.20
CA GLN A 134 -28.67 -35.78 -10.77
C GLN A 134 -27.55 -34.80 -10.46
N GLN A 135 -26.67 -34.57 -11.43
CA GLN A 135 -25.90 -33.34 -11.48
C GLN A 135 -26.92 -32.20 -11.53
N GLN A 136 -27.18 -31.58 -10.38
CA GLN A 136 -27.83 -30.28 -10.33
C GLN A 136 -26.88 -29.32 -11.04
N GLN A 137 -27.15 -29.04 -12.31
CA GLN A 137 -26.50 -27.94 -13.00
C GLN A 137 -27.02 -26.67 -12.33
N HIS A 138 -26.13 -25.98 -11.60
CA HIS A 138 -26.41 -24.64 -11.12
C HIS A 138 -26.69 -23.75 -12.34
N PRO A 139 -27.75 -22.92 -12.33
CA PRO A 139 -28.03 -22.03 -13.44
C PRO A 139 -26.87 -21.04 -13.58
N VAL A 140 -26.05 -21.25 -14.61
CA VAL A 140 -24.98 -20.33 -15.05
C VAL A 140 -25.63 -19.30 -15.97
N TRP A 141 -25.54 -18.02 -15.60
CA TRP A 141 -26.06 -16.93 -16.42
C TRP A 141 -24.95 -16.38 -17.31
N TYR A 142 -25.25 -16.23 -18.59
CA TYR A 142 -24.38 -15.59 -19.57
C TYR A 142 -24.83 -14.14 -19.75
N VAL A 143 -24.01 -13.17 -19.33
CA VAL A 143 -24.25 -11.78 -19.72
C VAL A 143 -23.43 -11.48 -20.97
N CYS A 144 -24.11 -11.44 -22.12
CA CYS A 144 -23.54 -10.98 -23.38
C CYS A 144 -23.59 -9.46 -23.43
N VAL A 145 -22.45 -8.81 -23.31
CA VAL A 145 -22.34 -7.37 -23.55
C VAL A 145 -22.12 -7.12 -25.04
N PRO A 146 -23.04 -6.42 -25.74
CA PRO A 146 -22.79 -6.01 -27.12
C PRO A 146 -21.69 -4.93 -27.14
N PRO A 147 -20.81 -4.93 -28.16
CA PRO A 147 -19.77 -3.92 -28.26
C PRO A 147 -20.39 -2.53 -28.39
N ALA A 148 -19.88 -1.56 -27.61
CA ALA A 148 -20.06 -0.15 -27.93
C ALA A 148 -19.61 0.09 -29.38
N ALA A 149 -20.26 1.03 -30.08
CA ALA A 149 -20.29 1.25 -31.54
C ALA A 149 -18.95 1.34 -32.31
N SER A 150 -17.81 1.03 -31.70
CA SER A 150 -16.52 0.82 -32.34
C SER A 150 -16.34 -0.64 -32.79
N PRO A 151 -16.11 -0.90 -34.09
CA PRO A 151 -15.83 -2.25 -34.62
C PRO A 151 -14.51 -2.87 -34.11
N ALA A 152 -13.76 -2.17 -33.27
CA ALA A 152 -12.55 -2.68 -32.62
C ALA A 152 -12.78 -3.23 -31.19
N SER A 153 -14.00 -3.11 -30.63
CA SER A 153 -14.27 -3.52 -29.25
C SER A 153 -14.54 -5.02 -29.14
N ARG A 154 -13.63 -5.75 -28.47
CA ARG A 154 -13.76 -7.20 -28.23
C ARG A 154 -14.89 -7.46 -27.23
N ARG A 155 -15.76 -8.43 -27.53
CA ARG A 155 -16.80 -8.92 -26.62
C ARG A 155 -16.14 -9.54 -25.38
N SER A 156 -16.42 -8.99 -24.21
CA SER A 156 -16.07 -9.59 -22.92
C SER A 156 -17.30 -10.35 -22.40
N PHE A 157 -17.12 -11.63 -22.08
CA PHE A 157 -18.14 -12.46 -21.44
C PHE A 157 -17.82 -12.56 -19.96
N PHE A 158 -18.78 -12.20 -19.10
CA PHE A 158 -18.68 -12.43 -17.66
C PHE A 158 -19.73 -13.48 -17.27
N LEU A 159 -19.27 -14.55 -16.62
CA LEU A 159 -20.14 -15.54 -16.00
C LEU A 159 -20.28 -15.12 -14.53
N LEU A 160 -21.46 -14.66 -14.14
CA LEU A 160 -21.80 -14.49 -12.72
C LEU A 160 -22.78 -15.59 -12.31
N GLN A 161 -22.44 -16.32 -11.25
CA GLN A 161 -23.33 -17.24 -10.58
C GLN A 161 -24.24 -16.47 -9.61
N ILE A 162 -25.40 -17.04 -9.24
CA ILE A 162 -26.27 -16.43 -8.22
C ILE A 162 -25.54 -16.28 -6.88
N ASP A 163 -24.61 -17.18 -6.59
CA ASP A 163 -23.75 -17.11 -5.41
C ASP A 163 -22.83 -15.89 -5.42
N ASP A 164 -22.45 -15.39 -6.60
CA ASP A 164 -21.65 -14.17 -6.77
C ASP A 164 -22.47 -12.93 -6.39
N ILE A 165 -23.74 -12.87 -6.80
CA ILE A 165 -24.67 -11.77 -6.45
C ILE A 165 -25.01 -11.78 -4.95
N VAL A 166 -25.20 -12.95 -4.36
CA VAL A 166 -25.47 -13.10 -2.93
C VAL A 166 -24.20 -12.81 -2.11
N ARG A 167 -23.03 -13.26 -2.58
CA ARG A 167 -21.74 -12.87 -2.01
C ARG A 167 -21.54 -11.38 -2.09
N LEU A 168 -21.86 -10.73 -3.21
CA LEU A 168 -21.82 -9.27 -3.35
C LEU A 168 -22.58 -8.58 -2.23
N ARG A 169 -23.82 -9.02 -1.95
CA ARG A 169 -24.63 -8.48 -0.85
C ARG A 169 -24.05 -8.78 0.53
N ALA A 170 -23.32 -9.88 0.71
CA ALA A 170 -22.71 -10.26 1.98
C ALA A 170 -21.35 -9.58 2.22
N THR A 171 -20.53 -9.38 1.17
CA THR A 171 -19.27 -8.61 1.19
C THR A 171 -19.54 -7.11 1.21
N CYS A 172 -20.73 -6.65 0.83
CA CYS A 172 -21.24 -5.31 1.15
C CYS A 172 -21.38 -5.01 2.66
N LYS A 173 -20.82 -5.80 3.59
CA LYS A 173 -20.57 -5.31 4.96
C LYS A 173 -19.56 -4.15 5.03
N TRP A 174 -18.82 -3.87 3.93
CA TRP A 174 -17.96 -2.69 3.74
C TRP A 174 -18.70 -1.44 3.22
N VAL A 175 -20.04 -1.47 3.21
CA VAL A 175 -20.93 -0.38 2.76
C VAL A 175 -20.72 1.02 3.39
N PRO A 176 -20.05 1.23 4.54
CA PRO A 176 -19.78 2.60 5.00
C PRO A 176 -18.70 3.33 4.19
N LEU A 177 -17.72 2.61 3.62
CA LEU A 177 -16.52 3.25 3.07
C LEU A 177 -16.52 3.38 1.55
N VAL A 178 -17.14 2.45 0.82
CA VAL A 178 -17.16 2.45 -0.65
C VAL A 178 -18.58 2.20 -1.15
N ARG A 179 -19.00 2.98 -2.16
CA ARG A 179 -20.27 2.85 -2.89
C ARG A 179 -20.01 2.97 -4.38
N PHE A 180 -20.88 2.37 -5.18
CA PHE A 180 -20.90 2.59 -6.62
C PHE A 180 -21.83 3.74 -6.96
N ASP A 181 -21.51 4.45 -8.03
CA ASP A 181 -22.37 5.47 -8.61
C ASP A 181 -23.53 4.80 -9.36
N ASP A 182 -24.53 4.34 -8.60
CA ASP A 182 -25.68 3.58 -9.13
C ASP A 182 -26.41 4.33 -10.27
N ASP A 183 -26.34 5.66 -10.31
CA ASP A 183 -27.00 6.49 -11.32
C ASP A 183 -26.28 6.48 -12.68
N HIS A 184 -24.97 6.19 -12.70
CA HIS A 184 -24.13 6.27 -13.91
C HIS A 184 -23.53 4.93 -14.34
N PHE A 185 -23.78 3.85 -13.61
CA PHE A 185 -23.26 2.53 -13.94
C PHE A 185 -24.10 1.83 -15.01
N GLY A 186 -23.47 1.46 -16.12
CA GLY A 186 -24.03 0.48 -17.03
C GLY A 186 -23.97 -0.93 -16.45
N VAL A 187 -24.73 -1.87 -17.04
CA VAL A 187 -24.65 -3.30 -16.68
C VAL A 187 -23.21 -3.81 -16.75
N CYS A 188 -22.43 -3.35 -17.73
CA CYS A 188 -21.03 -3.74 -17.90
C CYS A 188 -20.15 -3.26 -16.74
N ASP A 189 -20.33 -2.03 -16.30
CA ASP A 189 -19.57 -1.44 -15.19
C ASP A 189 -19.92 -2.14 -13.88
N LEU A 190 -21.19 -2.54 -13.69
CA LEU A 190 -21.60 -3.34 -12.53
C LEU A 190 -20.90 -4.69 -12.49
N LEU A 191 -20.80 -5.39 -13.62
CA LEU A 191 -20.10 -6.67 -13.71
C LEU A 191 -18.60 -6.51 -13.43
N ALA A 192 -17.98 -5.44 -13.95
CA ALA A 192 -16.59 -5.14 -13.68
C ALA A 192 -16.36 -4.78 -12.21
N ALA A 193 -17.25 -3.99 -11.61
CA ALA A 193 -17.24 -3.69 -10.18
C ALA A 193 -17.36 -4.95 -9.33
N VAL A 194 -18.26 -5.87 -9.69
CA VAL A 194 -18.38 -7.18 -9.03
C VAL A 194 -17.04 -7.92 -9.08
N CYS A 195 -16.40 -7.98 -10.24
CA CYS A 195 -15.08 -8.61 -10.36
C CYS A 195 -14.05 -7.95 -9.44
N VAL A 196 -14.01 -6.62 -9.38
CA VAL A 196 -13.08 -5.87 -8.51
C VAL A 196 -13.34 -6.12 -7.02
N MET A 197 -14.61 -6.29 -6.62
CA MET A 197 -14.98 -6.56 -5.23
C MET A 197 -14.77 -8.02 -4.81
N GLU A 198 -14.84 -8.95 -5.75
CA GLU A 198 -14.67 -10.40 -5.49
C GLU A 198 -13.22 -10.81 -5.30
N GLU A 199 -12.27 -10.03 -5.80
CA GLU A 199 -10.84 -10.37 -5.83
C GLU A 199 -10.15 -10.26 -4.45
N GLY A 200 -10.85 -10.64 -3.37
CA GLY A 200 -10.34 -10.74 -2.01
C GLY A 200 -10.88 -9.69 -1.05
N GLU A 201 -10.44 -9.77 0.20
CA GLU A 201 -10.84 -8.81 1.22
C GLU A 201 -10.25 -7.42 0.94
N TRP A 202 -11.01 -6.38 1.29
CA TRP A 202 -10.64 -4.98 1.12
C TRP A 202 -10.02 -4.38 2.39
N VAL A 203 -9.57 -5.20 3.33
CA VAL A 203 -9.13 -4.76 4.66
C VAL A 203 -8.04 -3.70 4.55
N GLU A 204 -6.99 -3.95 3.77
CA GLU A 204 -5.84 -3.03 3.68
C GLU A 204 -6.22 -1.69 3.04
N ILE A 205 -7.14 -1.71 2.07
CA ILE A 205 -7.62 -0.52 1.38
C ILE A 205 -8.67 0.22 2.19
N GLY A 206 -9.50 -0.50 2.94
CA GLY A 206 -10.41 0.06 3.93
C GLY A 206 -9.64 0.91 4.94
N GLU A 207 -8.52 0.40 5.46
CA GLU A 207 -7.64 1.15 6.37
C GLU A 207 -7.01 2.38 5.69
N VAL A 208 -6.63 2.31 4.41
CA VAL A 208 -6.13 3.47 3.64
C VAL A 208 -7.19 4.55 3.47
N ILE A 209 -8.40 4.16 3.05
CA ILE A 209 -9.54 5.06 2.82
C ILE A 209 -10.00 5.68 4.14
N GLU A 210 -10.09 4.89 5.20
CA GLU A 210 -10.46 5.36 6.53
C GLU A 210 -9.47 6.40 7.05
N LEU A 211 -8.15 6.11 6.97
CA LEU A 211 -7.11 7.06 7.34
C LEU A 211 -7.18 8.34 6.49
N ALA A 212 -7.40 8.21 5.17
CA ALA A 212 -7.58 9.37 4.29
C ALA A 212 -8.81 10.21 4.68
N GLY A 213 -9.92 9.57 5.07
CA GLY A 213 -11.13 10.24 5.56
C GLY A 213 -10.88 11.01 6.85
N GLN A 214 -10.18 10.41 7.82
CA GLN A 214 -9.78 11.10 9.06
C GLN A 214 -8.84 12.29 8.78
N CYS A 215 -7.92 12.11 7.84
CA CYS A 215 -7.08 13.17 7.31
C CYS A 215 -7.83 14.13 6.37
N ARG A 216 -9.16 14.05 6.22
CA ARG A 216 -9.99 14.87 5.32
C ARG A 216 -9.45 14.97 3.89
N TYR A 217 -8.75 13.95 3.43
CA TYR A 217 -8.30 13.80 2.04
C TYR A 217 -9.26 12.93 1.23
N CYS A 218 -10.25 12.32 1.88
CA CYS A 218 -11.22 11.49 1.20
C CYS A 218 -12.61 11.78 1.76
N THR A 219 -13.59 11.95 0.87
CA THR A 219 -14.99 12.04 1.26
C THR A 219 -15.55 10.63 1.38
N LEU A 220 -16.07 10.29 2.56
CA LEU A 220 -16.65 8.97 2.83
C LEU A 220 -18.17 9.04 2.77
N PRO A 221 -18.85 8.01 2.19
CA PRO A 221 -18.27 6.89 1.45
C PRO A 221 -17.65 7.34 0.12
N VAL A 222 -16.58 6.67 -0.31
CA VAL A 222 -15.97 6.81 -1.63
C VAL A 222 -16.97 6.35 -2.68
N ILE A 223 -17.32 7.23 -3.63
CA ILE A 223 -18.22 6.91 -4.72
C ILE A 223 -17.38 6.54 -5.94
N LEU A 224 -17.36 5.25 -6.28
CA LEU A 224 -16.67 4.74 -7.46
C LEU A 224 -17.54 4.96 -8.70
N THR A 225 -16.96 5.57 -9.73
CA THR A 225 -17.57 5.79 -11.05
C THR A 225 -17.13 4.70 -12.04
N ALA A 226 -17.76 4.65 -13.22
CA ALA A 226 -17.32 3.75 -14.29
C ALA A 226 -15.84 3.94 -14.64
N ASP A 227 -15.33 5.18 -14.60
CA ASP A 227 -13.92 5.47 -14.88
C ASP A 227 -12.96 4.86 -13.84
N ASP A 228 -13.38 4.74 -12.58
CA ASP A 228 -12.57 4.06 -11.54
C ASP A 228 -12.40 2.58 -11.86
N ILE A 229 -13.49 1.94 -12.24
CA ILE A 229 -13.55 0.50 -12.50
C ILE A 229 -12.85 0.16 -13.82
N ASN A 230 -12.98 1.03 -14.82
CA ASN A 230 -12.40 0.87 -16.15
C ASN A 230 -10.89 1.25 -16.21
N THR A 231 -10.24 1.48 -15.06
CA THR A 231 -8.78 1.60 -14.97
C THR A 231 -8.04 0.34 -15.45
N HIS A 232 -8.72 -0.81 -15.45
CA HIS A 232 -8.20 -2.07 -15.97
C HIS A 232 -9.00 -2.53 -17.20
N ALA A 233 -8.31 -2.92 -18.26
CA ALA A 233 -8.95 -3.33 -19.52
C ALA A 233 -9.81 -4.60 -19.41
N ASN A 234 -9.55 -5.47 -18.42
CA ASN A 234 -10.30 -6.69 -18.15
C ASN A 234 -9.90 -7.30 -16.79
N LYS A 235 -10.63 -8.32 -16.34
CA LYS A 235 -10.36 -9.07 -15.09
C LYS A 235 -8.94 -9.64 -15.04
N THR A 236 -8.40 -10.16 -16.14
CA THR A 236 -7.02 -10.68 -16.18
C THR A 236 -5.99 -9.58 -15.95
N ALA A 237 -6.20 -8.38 -16.50
CA ALA A 237 -5.34 -7.23 -16.30
C ALA A 237 -5.45 -6.66 -14.87
N TYR A 238 -6.58 -6.86 -14.21
CA TYR A 238 -6.75 -6.56 -12.78
C TYR A 238 -5.98 -7.58 -11.92
N ALA A 239 -6.24 -8.87 -12.13
CA ALA A 239 -5.63 -9.97 -11.38
C ALA A 239 -4.12 -10.17 -11.67
N SER A 240 -3.57 -9.52 -12.71
CA SER A 240 -2.13 -9.56 -12.99
C SER A 240 -1.28 -8.78 -11.99
N PHE A 241 -1.91 -7.96 -11.14
CA PHE A 241 -1.24 -7.18 -10.10
C PHE A 241 -1.50 -7.75 -8.72
N PRO A 242 -0.64 -7.41 -7.73
CA PRO A 242 -1.02 -7.55 -6.35
C PRO A 242 -2.36 -6.85 -6.10
N ARG A 243 -3.29 -7.57 -5.45
CA ARG A 243 -4.65 -7.11 -5.20
C ARG A 243 -4.71 -5.68 -4.66
N VAL A 244 -3.94 -5.37 -3.61
CA VAL A 244 -3.97 -4.05 -2.97
C VAL A 244 -3.53 -2.95 -3.93
N LEU A 245 -2.58 -3.23 -4.83
CA LEU A 245 -2.20 -2.27 -5.88
C LEU A 245 -3.34 -2.02 -6.86
N ALA A 246 -4.00 -3.07 -7.34
CA ALA A 246 -5.12 -2.96 -8.26
C ALA A 246 -6.29 -2.20 -7.61
N GLN A 247 -6.63 -2.51 -6.36
CA GLN A 247 -7.63 -1.77 -5.59
C GLN A 247 -7.22 -0.30 -5.39
N LEU A 248 -5.95 0.00 -5.15
CA LEU A 248 -5.46 1.38 -5.02
C LEU A 248 -5.49 2.15 -6.35
N MET A 249 -5.35 1.49 -7.50
CA MET A 249 -5.57 2.10 -8.80
C MET A 249 -7.02 2.55 -8.99
N VAL A 250 -7.97 1.79 -8.43
CA VAL A 250 -9.41 2.10 -8.45
C VAL A 250 -9.73 3.24 -7.48
N VAL A 251 -9.30 3.15 -6.21
CA VAL A 251 -9.75 4.13 -5.18
C VAL A 251 -8.82 5.31 -4.96
N GLY A 252 -7.55 5.19 -5.36
CA GLY A 252 -6.50 6.13 -4.98
C GLY A 252 -6.72 7.55 -5.49
N ARG A 253 -7.42 7.71 -6.63
CA ARG A 253 -7.77 9.04 -7.15
C ARG A 253 -8.75 9.81 -6.26
N HIS A 254 -9.47 9.13 -5.37
CA HIS A 254 -10.39 9.73 -4.39
C HIS A 254 -9.69 10.19 -3.11
N VAL A 255 -8.39 9.90 -2.96
CA VAL A 255 -7.55 10.45 -1.90
C VAL A 255 -6.90 11.72 -2.46
N ASP A 256 -7.56 12.85 -2.25
CA ASP A 256 -7.16 14.18 -2.71
C ASP A 256 -6.31 14.89 -1.65
N PHE A 257 -5.08 15.22 -2.00
CA PHE A 257 -4.16 15.95 -1.13
C PHE A 257 -4.36 17.48 -1.19
N GLY A 258 -5.23 18.00 -2.07
CA GLY A 258 -5.66 19.40 -2.09
C GLY A 258 -5.08 20.25 -3.24
N GLU A 259 -4.77 21.52 -2.94
CA GLU A 259 -4.75 22.70 -3.85
C GLU A 259 -4.00 22.58 -5.19
N ASN A 260 -3.06 21.65 -5.32
CA ASN A 260 -2.33 21.40 -6.57
C ASN A 260 -2.96 20.31 -7.45
N GLY A 261 -4.16 19.84 -7.12
CA GLY A 261 -4.84 18.72 -7.80
C GLY A 261 -4.08 17.40 -7.67
N SER A 262 -3.21 17.26 -6.66
CA SER A 262 -2.47 16.04 -6.42
C SER A 262 -3.33 15.06 -5.63
N CYS A 263 -3.48 13.85 -6.13
CA CYS A 263 -4.17 12.75 -5.45
C CYS A 263 -3.26 11.52 -5.39
N LEU A 264 -3.64 10.48 -4.63
CA LEU A 264 -2.94 9.20 -4.57
C LEU A 264 -3.22 8.35 -5.83
N ARG A 265 -3.07 8.96 -7.01
CA ARG A 265 -3.29 8.30 -8.30
C ARG A 265 -2.12 7.38 -8.63
N ILE A 266 -2.43 6.15 -8.98
CA ILE A 266 -1.48 5.16 -9.46
C ILE A 266 -1.67 5.00 -10.97
N VAL A 267 -0.63 5.29 -11.74
CA VAL A 267 -0.65 5.22 -13.21
C VAL A 267 0.22 4.06 -13.66
N ARG A 268 -0.32 3.24 -14.57
CA ARG A 268 0.40 2.12 -15.20
C ARG A 268 0.79 2.48 -16.63
N HIS A 269 2.01 2.11 -16.99
CA HIS A 269 2.52 2.21 -18.36
C HIS A 269 2.63 0.84 -19.03
N GLY A 270 2.64 0.84 -20.36
CA GLY A 270 2.70 -0.39 -21.18
C GLY A 270 4.00 -1.20 -21.00
N ASN A 271 5.07 -0.55 -20.54
CA ASN A 271 6.36 -1.17 -20.21
C ASN A 271 6.38 -1.86 -18.83
N GLY A 272 5.25 -1.87 -18.10
CA GLY A 272 5.16 -2.41 -16.74
C GLY A 272 5.62 -1.43 -15.65
N GLU A 273 6.07 -0.24 -16.01
CA GLU A 273 6.34 0.84 -15.06
C GLU A 273 5.04 1.31 -14.42
N VAL A 274 5.10 1.59 -13.13
CA VAL A 274 3.98 2.11 -12.37
C VAL A 274 4.48 3.32 -11.60
N ARG A 275 3.69 4.40 -11.65
CA ARG A 275 3.99 5.68 -11.01
C ARG A 275 2.88 6.07 -10.06
N ALA A 276 3.21 6.83 -9.03
CA ALA A 276 2.24 7.28 -8.03
C ALA A 276 2.28 8.79 -7.84
N ILE A 277 1.12 9.39 -7.56
CA ILE A 277 0.91 10.82 -7.31
C ILE A 277 1.07 11.69 -8.57
N LYS A 278 2.22 11.61 -9.25
CA LYS A 278 2.47 12.25 -10.55
C LYS A 278 2.87 11.21 -11.59
N ASP A 279 2.47 11.44 -12.83
CA ASP A 279 2.93 10.63 -13.96
C ASP A 279 4.28 11.13 -14.51
N GLU A 280 5.30 11.08 -13.65
CA GLU A 280 6.66 11.52 -13.98
C GLU A 280 7.67 10.40 -13.64
N PRO A 281 8.80 10.27 -14.35
CA PRO A 281 9.80 9.22 -14.09
C PRO A 281 10.33 9.19 -12.65
N GLY A 282 10.43 10.36 -11.99
CA GLY A 282 10.85 10.45 -10.58
C GLY A 282 9.84 9.87 -9.58
N PHE A 283 8.63 9.55 -10.03
CA PHE A 283 7.51 9.08 -9.21
C PHE A 283 7.22 7.59 -9.39
N ARG A 284 8.22 6.85 -9.88
CA ARG A 284 8.14 5.40 -10.04
C ARG A 284 8.02 4.66 -8.71
N LEU A 285 7.24 3.59 -8.73
CA LEU A 285 7.14 2.59 -7.68
C LEU A 285 7.75 1.28 -8.15
N ASP A 286 8.70 0.74 -7.38
CA ASP A 286 9.27 -0.57 -7.61
C ASP A 286 8.56 -1.60 -6.73
N PHE A 287 7.76 -2.45 -7.35
CA PHE A 287 6.94 -3.44 -6.65
C PHE A 287 7.69 -4.74 -6.43
N ASN A 288 7.58 -5.24 -5.21
CA ASN A 288 8.24 -6.47 -4.77
C ASN A 288 9.72 -6.51 -5.19
N PRO A 289 10.50 -5.46 -4.92
CA PRO A 289 11.91 -5.44 -5.29
C PRO A 289 12.66 -6.51 -4.48
N PRO A 290 13.75 -7.08 -5.01
CA PRO A 290 14.62 -7.91 -4.20
C PRO A 290 15.20 -7.07 -3.07
N LEU A 291 14.85 -7.40 -1.83
CA LEU A 291 15.41 -6.77 -0.64
C LEU A 291 16.60 -7.58 -0.12
N PRO A 292 17.54 -6.98 0.63
CA PRO A 292 18.68 -7.69 1.20
C PRO A 292 18.26 -8.94 1.99
N PRO A 293 19.07 -10.02 1.99
CA PRO A 293 18.80 -11.20 2.80
C PRO A 293 18.58 -10.83 4.27
N GLY A 294 17.58 -11.46 4.91
CA GLY A 294 17.22 -11.15 6.29
C GLY A 294 16.39 -9.87 6.47
N ASN A 295 16.05 -9.15 5.40
CA ASN A 295 15.16 -8.00 5.50
C ASN A 295 13.76 -8.43 5.99
N LEU A 296 13.26 -7.73 7.02
CA LEU A 296 11.99 -8.02 7.69
C LEU A 296 10.79 -8.03 6.72
N TYR A 297 10.76 -7.13 5.75
CA TYR A 297 9.64 -7.02 4.81
C TYR A 297 9.64 -8.17 3.80
N GLN A 298 10.82 -8.68 3.46
CA GLN A 298 10.94 -9.88 2.62
C GLN A 298 10.48 -11.13 3.38
N GLN A 299 10.81 -11.23 4.67
CA GLN A 299 10.41 -12.36 5.53
C GLN A 299 8.89 -12.43 5.75
N HIS A 300 8.24 -11.28 5.85
CA HIS A 300 6.80 -11.17 6.09
C HIS A 300 6.00 -10.73 4.87
N ARG A 301 6.58 -10.91 3.67
CA ARG A 301 5.95 -10.53 2.41
C ARG A 301 4.57 -11.16 2.26
N GLN A 302 3.58 -10.33 1.96
CA GLN A 302 2.27 -10.77 1.49
C GLN A 302 2.21 -10.71 -0.04
N GLN A 303 1.67 -11.74 -0.69
CA GLN A 303 1.60 -11.77 -2.16
C GLN A 303 0.62 -10.72 -2.70
N HIS A 304 -0.47 -10.47 -1.98
CA HIS A 304 -1.53 -9.53 -2.36
C HIS A 304 -1.21 -8.07 -1.98
N ASP A 305 -0.27 -7.86 -1.05
CA ASP A 305 0.19 -6.54 -0.58
C ASP A 305 1.73 -6.54 -0.37
N PRO A 306 2.52 -6.71 -1.46
CA PRO A 306 3.95 -6.92 -1.35
C PRO A 306 4.71 -5.64 -0.98
N PRO A 307 5.97 -5.75 -0.53
CA PRO A 307 6.85 -4.61 -0.32
C PRO A 307 6.96 -3.73 -1.56
N VAL A 308 7.11 -2.43 -1.37
CA VAL A 308 7.32 -1.45 -2.45
C VAL A 308 8.49 -0.54 -2.08
N VAL A 309 9.28 -0.16 -3.07
CA VAL A 309 10.30 0.88 -2.92
C VAL A 309 9.86 2.12 -3.66
N SER A 310 9.96 3.28 -2.99
CA SER A 310 9.64 4.58 -3.59
C SER A 310 10.63 5.64 -3.16
N ARG A 311 10.88 6.60 -4.05
CA ARG A 311 11.62 7.83 -3.76
C ARG A 311 10.67 9.00 -3.46
N ILE A 312 9.36 8.79 -3.55
CA ILE A 312 8.38 9.87 -3.45
C ILE A 312 8.23 10.30 -1.99
N TYR A 313 8.29 11.61 -1.76
CA TYR A 313 7.92 12.21 -0.49
C TYR A 313 7.35 13.61 -0.70
N TYR A 314 6.64 14.12 0.30
CA TYR A 314 6.17 15.49 0.31
C TYR A 314 7.19 16.38 1.02
N SER A 315 7.68 17.41 0.33
CA SER A 315 8.62 18.37 0.89
C SER A 315 7.84 19.55 1.47
N GLY A 316 7.75 19.63 2.80
CA GLY A 316 7.06 20.73 3.49
C GLY A 316 7.66 22.10 3.18
N GLY A 317 8.98 22.19 2.98
CA GLY A 317 9.65 23.45 2.63
C GLY A 317 9.33 23.98 1.23
N THR A 318 8.92 23.09 0.30
CA THR A 318 8.52 23.49 -1.07
C THR A 318 7.04 23.28 -1.34
N SER A 319 6.27 22.82 -0.34
CA SER A 319 4.84 22.47 -0.43
C SER A 319 4.48 21.64 -1.66
N ARG A 320 5.38 20.73 -2.08
CA ARG A 320 5.19 19.91 -3.28
C ARG A 320 5.69 18.49 -3.06
N TRP A 321 5.11 17.59 -3.83
CA TRP A 321 5.64 16.25 -4.02
C TRP A 321 6.92 16.29 -4.85
N VAL A 322 7.95 15.61 -4.36
CA VAL A 322 9.27 15.51 -4.98
C VAL A 322 9.76 14.07 -4.97
N SER A 323 10.77 13.79 -5.81
CA SER A 323 11.52 12.54 -5.79
C SER A 323 12.82 12.74 -5.01
N GLY A 324 13.07 11.88 -4.02
CA GLY A 324 14.26 11.88 -3.21
C GLY A 324 15.43 11.12 -3.82
N SER A 325 16.63 11.45 -3.34
CA SER A 325 17.86 10.77 -3.74
C SER A 325 17.91 9.32 -3.24
N PHE A 326 17.25 9.03 -2.11
CA PHE A 326 17.30 7.72 -1.46
C PHE A 326 16.01 6.94 -1.66
N PRO A 327 16.08 5.68 -2.13
CA PRO A 327 14.92 4.80 -2.16
C PRO A 327 14.50 4.41 -0.74
N ILE A 328 13.20 4.52 -0.46
CA ILE A 328 12.60 4.13 0.81
C ILE A 328 11.82 2.83 0.60
N PRO A 329 12.27 1.69 1.15
CA PRO A 329 11.48 0.47 1.20
C PRO A 329 10.33 0.60 2.21
N TYR A 330 9.13 0.27 1.75
CA TYR A 330 7.91 0.13 2.52
C TYR A 330 7.60 -1.35 2.71
N ALA A 331 7.04 -1.69 3.87
CA ALA A 331 6.63 -3.06 4.15
C ALA A 331 5.61 -3.60 3.15
N SER A 332 4.77 -2.72 2.60
CA SER A 332 3.65 -3.07 1.74
C SER A 332 3.15 -1.91 0.89
N VAL A 333 2.31 -2.18 -0.11
CA VAL A 333 1.66 -1.14 -0.93
C VAL A 333 0.73 -0.29 -0.07
N SER A 334 -0.01 -0.92 0.85
CA SER A 334 -0.85 -0.21 1.82
C SER A 334 -0.03 0.68 2.76
N SER A 335 1.17 0.24 3.20
CA SER A 335 2.07 1.06 4.03
C SER A 335 2.57 2.28 3.30
N PHE A 336 2.90 2.16 2.00
CA PHE A 336 3.22 3.31 1.15
C PHE A 336 2.06 4.31 1.07
N ALA A 337 0.85 3.83 0.75
CA ALA A 337 -0.33 4.67 0.66
C ALA A 337 -0.62 5.44 1.97
N LYS A 338 -0.66 4.71 3.10
CA LYS A 338 -0.86 5.29 4.44
C LYS A 338 0.24 6.29 4.78
N LYS A 339 1.49 6.02 4.39
CA LYS A 339 2.60 6.95 4.60
C LYS A 339 2.38 8.25 3.84
N MET A 340 2.00 8.19 2.56
CA MET A 340 1.78 9.40 1.76
C MET A 340 0.69 10.28 2.36
N ILE A 341 -0.40 9.67 2.83
CA ILE A 341 -1.50 10.35 3.55
C ILE A 341 -0.99 11.03 4.83
N PHE A 342 -0.34 10.27 5.70
CA PHE A 342 0.16 10.79 6.98
C PHE A 342 1.23 11.87 6.76
N PHE A 343 2.27 11.51 6.01
CA PHE A 343 3.03 12.34 5.09
C PHE A 343 2.64 13.82 4.99
N HIS A 344 1.71 13.97 4.07
CA HIS A 344 1.13 15.21 3.63
C HIS A 344 0.32 15.88 4.74
N SER A 345 -0.47 15.12 5.52
CA SER A 345 -1.25 15.66 6.64
C SER A 345 -0.37 16.34 7.68
N ASN A 346 0.74 15.73 8.05
CA ASN A 346 1.66 16.32 9.02
C ASN A 346 2.37 17.57 8.48
N ALA A 347 2.60 17.64 7.17
CA ALA A 347 3.26 18.79 6.56
C ALA A 347 2.31 19.97 6.29
N THR A 348 1.03 19.71 5.99
CA THR A 348 0.06 20.76 5.61
C THR A 348 -0.89 21.16 6.73
N ARG A 349 -0.87 20.48 7.87
CA ARG A 349 -1.74 20.79 9.01
C ARG A 349 -0.93 21.03 10.25
N GLN A 350 -1.48 21.87 11.12
CA GLN A 350 -0.95 22.01 12.47
C GLN A 350 -1.15 20.68 13.20
N THR A 351 -0.03 20.03 13.49
CA THR A 351 0.02 18.87 14.38
C THR A 351 0.69 19.30 15.68
N ASN A 352 0.34 18.61 16.76
CA ASN A 352 1.02 18.71 18.04
C ASN A 352 1.71 17.38 18.30
N GLY A 353 2.88 17.42 18.93
CA GLY A 353 3.57 16.19 19.26
C GLY A 353 4.52 16.33 20.43
N THR A 354 4.94 15.18 20.93
CA THR A 354 5.98 15.04 21.95
C THR A 354 6.84 13.84 21.57
N SER A 355 8.15 13.94 21.75
CA SER A 355 9.10 12.85 21.53
C SER A 355 9.83 12.48 22.81
N THR A 356 10.25 11.23 22.90
CA THR A 356 11.20 10.77 23.90
C THR A 356 12.08 9.68 23.29
N TYR A 357 13.31 9.57 23.79
CA TYR A 357 14.21 8.49 23.44
C TYR A 357 14.11 7.41 24.52
N LEU A 358 13.80 6.19 24.10
CA LEU A 358 13.70 5.06 25.01
C LEU A 358 14.66 3.98 24.53
N ASN A 359 15.35 3.34 25.47
CA ASN A 359 16.06 2.12 25.14
C ASN A 359 15.04 1.06 24.66
N ARG A 360 15.33 0.41 23.52
CA ARG A 360 14.45 -0.55 22.84
C ARG A 360 14.02 -1.74 23.71
N TYR A 361 14.80 -2.03 24.75
CA TYR A 361 14.56 -3.12 25.70
C TYR A 361 13.72 -2.70 26.92
N VAL A 362 13.38 -1.41 27.07
CA VAL A 362 12.48 -0.92 28.11
C VAL A 362 11.12 -1.63 28.02
N GLY A 363 10.52 -1.92 29.17
CA GLY A 363 9.23 -2.61 29.24
C GLY A 363 9.29 -4.06 28.76
N GLY A 364 10.46 -4.70 28.84
CA GLY A 364 10.65 -6.11 28.45
C GLY A 364 10.84 -6.33 26.96
N GLY A 365 11.44 -5.38 26.23
CA GLY A 365 11.70 -5.50 24.80
C GLY A 365 10.47 -5.30 23.92
N ARG A 366 9.41 -4.66 24.43
CA ARG A 366 8.18 -4.49 23.66
C ARG A 366 8.38 -3.58 22.44
N LEU A 367 9.15 -2.50 22.58
CA LEU A 367 9.46 -1.59 21.46
C LEU A 367 10.29 -2.31 20.39
N ASP A 368 11.31 -3.06 20.81
CA ASP A 368 12.06 -3.94 19.92
C ASP A 368 11.15 -4.95 19.19
N GLY A 369 10.27 -5.61 19.95
CA GLY A 369 9.28 -6.54 19.40
C GLY A 369 8.37 -5.90 18.36
N LEU A 370 7.95 -4.64 18.55
CA LEU A 370 7.14 -3.93 17.55
C LEU A 370 7.91 -3.62 16.26
N LEU A 371 9.21 -3.32 16.37
CA LEU A 371 10.08 -3.06 15.23
C LEU A 371 10.53 -4.34 14.50
N THR A 372 10.52 -5.49 15.18
CA THR A 372 11.00 -6.77 14.64
C THR A 372 9.89 -7.77 14.32
N GLN A 373 8.67 -7.60 14.82
CA GLN A 373 7.53 -8.42 14.42
C GLN A 373 7.08 -8.10 13.00
N SER A 374 6.25 -8.96 12.43
CA SER A 374 5.63 -8.71 11.12
C SER A 374 4.98 -7.31 11.05
N PRO A 375 5.26 -6.52 10.00
CA PRO A 375 4.65 -5.22 9.79
C PRO A 375 3.14 -5.32 9.55
N HIS A 376 2.65 -6.50 9.16
CA HIS A 376 1.23 -6.76 8.92
C HIS A 376 0.48 -7.26 10.16
N THR A 377 1.17 -7.50 11.28
CA THR A 377 0.50 -7.90 12.52
C THR A 377 -0.23 -6.70 13.12
N PRO A 378 -1.56 -6.77 13.30
CA PRO A 378 -2.31 -5.72 13.97
C PRO A 378 -1.81 -5.50 15.39
N VAL A 379 -1.84 -4.26 15.86
CA VAL A 379 -1.45 -3.91 17.23
C VAL A 379 -2.71 -3.56 18.02
N ALA A 380 -2.91 -4.23 19.15
CA ALA A 380 -4.07 -3.99 20.00
C ALA A 380 -4.17 -2.51 20.41
N GLY A 381 -5.36 -1.94 20.30
CA GLY A 381 -5.61 -0.52 20.57
C GLY A 381 -5.25 0.42 19.42
N CYS A 382 -4.86 -0.10 18.26
CA CYS A 382 -4.59 0.70 17.06
C CYS A 382 -5.61 0.36 15.97
N SER A 383 -6.04 1.38 15.20
CA SER A 383 -6.91 1.21 14.04
C SER A 383 -6.17 0.64 12.84
N THR A 384 -4.92 1.06 12.64
CA THR A 384 -4.05 0.57 11.57
C THR A 384 -2.58 0.77 11.94
N THR A 385 -1.69 0.06 11.25
CA THR A 385 -0.24 0.30 11.31
C THR A 385 0.37 0.47 9.93
N LEU A 386 1.53 1.12 9.86
CA LEU A 386 2.38 1.14 8.67
C LEU A 386 3.84 1.04 9.06
N SER A 387 4.67 0.56 8.14
CA SER A 387 6.12 0.41 8.36
C SER A 387 6.93 0.71 7.11
N TRP A 388 8.09 1.32 7.30
CA TRP A 388 9.08 1.60 6.26
C TRP A 388 10.48 1.61 6.86
N SER A 389 11.49 1.52 6.02
CA SER A 389 12.88 1.63 6.46
C SER A 389 13.55 2.81 5.78
N LEU A 390 14.21 3.65 6.57
CA LEU A 390 14.93 4.83 6.11
C LEU A 390 16.42 4.60 6.38
N LEU A 391 17.24 4.51 5.33
CA LEU A 391 18.67 4.23 5.44
C LEU A 391 18.99 3.00 6.32
N GLY A 392 18.17 1.95 6.21
CA GLY A 392 18.32 0.72 7.01
C GLY A 392 17.66 0.76 8.40
N SER A 393 17.34 1.94 8.92
CA SER A 393 16.64 2.10 10.20
C SER A 393 15.17 1.76 10.07
N LYS A 394 14.64 0.92 10.94
CA LYS A 394 13.24 0.49 10.93
C LYS A 394 12.34 1.55 11.54
N GLN A 395 11.22 1.80 10.88
CA GLN A 395 10.22 2.77 11.32
C GLN A 395 8.85 2.09 11.32
N ARG A 396 8.06 2.36 12.36
CA ARG A 396 6.70 1.85 12.51
C ARG A 396 5.80 2.94 13.06
N VAL A 397 4.61 3.09 12.48
CA VAL A 397 3.57 4.00 12.99
C VAL A 397 2.36 3.18 13.40
N LEU A 398 1.84 3.52 14.57
CA LEU A 398 0.63 2.97 15.18
C LEU A 398 -0.43 4.07 15.18
N VAL A 399 -1.47 3.94 14.37
CA VAL A 399 -2.58 4.90 14.34
C VAL A 399 -3.57 4.52 15.43
N LEU A 400 -3.84 5.44 16.35
CA LEU A 400 -4.64 5.21 17.56
C LEU A 400 -6.14 5.45 17.32
N THR A 401 -6.46 6.38 16.43
CA THR A 401 -7.83 6.82 16.16
C THR A 401 -8.40 6.08 14.95
N ASP A 402 -9.70 5.79 14.98
CA ASP A 402 -10.51 5.32 13.84
C ASP A 402 -11.47 6.42 13.34
N SER A 403 -12.31 6.11 12.35
CA SER A 403 -13.30 7.05 11.78
C SER A 403 -14.32 7.62 12.78
N SER A 404 -14.41 7.07 14.00
CA SER A 404 -15.27 7.64 15.05
C SER A 404 -14.66 8.87 15.73
N HIS A 405 -13.37 9.13 15.53
CA HIS A 405 -12.65 10.25 16.12
C HIS A 405 -12.57 11.44 15.13
N PRO A 406 -12.83 12.68 15.58
CA PRO A 406 -12.78 13.87 14.72
C PRO A 406 -11.35 14.40 14.48
N PHE A 407 -10.33 13.69 14.96
CA PHE A 407 -8.92 14.02 14.88
C PHE A 407 -8.10 12.75 14.64
N VAL A 408 -6.84 12.91 14.24
CA VAL A 408 -5.89 11.81 14.06
C VAL A 408 -4.90 11.83 15.22
N ALA A 409 -4.69 10.68 15.87
CA ALA A 409 -3.58 10.48 16.79
C ALA A 409 -2.80 9.21 16.44
N LEU A 410 -1.47 9.26 16.61
CA LEU A 410 -0.57 8.17 16.30
C LEU A 410 0.70 8.17 17.15
N ILE A 411 1.35 7.02 17.19
CA ILE A 411 2.66 6.81 17.80
C ILE A 411 3.61 6.36 16.70
N HIS A 412 4.66 7.13 16.49
CA HIS A 412 5.78 6.81 15.63
C HIS A 412 6.90 6.20 16.47
N ILE A 413 7.43 5.06 16.04
CA ILE A 413 8.53 4.34 16.67
C ILE A 413 9.60 4.17 15.60
N GLY A 414 10.78 4.74 15.81
CA GLY A 414 11.86 4.73 14.84
C GLY A 414 13.21 4.40 15.46
N GLU A 415 14.00 3.56 14.79
CA GLU A 415 15.43 3.45 15.08
C GLU A 415 16.12 4.77 14.67
N ILE A 416 17.07 5.24 15.49
CA ILE A 416 17.84 6.45 15.24
C ILE A 416 18.90 6.17 14.16
N LEU A 417 18.94 7.02 13.13
CA LEU A 417 19.75 6.82 11.90
C LEU A 417 21.27 6.67 12.12
N MET A 418 21.79 7.04 13.29
CA MET A 418 23.21 7.02 13.60
C MET A 418 23.64 5.82 14.46
N GLY A 419 22.73 4.92 14.84
CA GLY A 419 23.07 3.54 15.26
C GLY A 419 23.95 3.34 16.50
N TYR A 420 24.34 4.40 17.22
CA TYR A 420 25.28 4.26 18.33
C TYR A 420 24.64 3.75 19.62
N ASN A 421 23.31 3.83 19.74
CA ASN A 421 22.60 3.38 20.92
C ASN A 421 21.47 2.41 20.57
N ASP A 422 21.14 1.52 21.51
CA ASP A 422 19.92 0.71 21.53
C ASP A 422 18.65 1.56 21.72
N ASP A 423 18.70 2.87 21.44
CA ASP A 423 17.61 3.81 21.65
C ASP A 423 16.71 3.89 20.42
N VAL A 424 15.41 4.01 20.69
CA VAL A 424 14.38 4.26 19.71
C VAL A 424 13.72 5.60 20.01
N ASP A 425 13.47 6.38 18.97
CA ASP A 425 12.66 7.58 19.05
C ASP A 425 11.18 7.17 19.07
N VAL A 426 10.50 7.56 20.14
CA VAL A 426 9.05 7.40 20.29
C VAL A 426 8.41 8.77 20.24
N PHE A 427 7.75 9.05 19.11
CA PHE A 427 7.12 10.33 18.84
C PHE A 427 5.60 10.18 18.77
N VAL A 428 4.88 10.88 19.63
CA VAL A 428 3.42 10.91 19.62
C VAL A 428 2.97 12.15 18.87
N VAL A 429 2.05 11.99 17.92
CA VAL A 429 1.51 13.08 17.09
C VAL A 429 0.00 13.07 17.16
N THR A 430 -0.60 14.27 17.27
CA THR A 430 -2.04 14.43 17.28
C THR A 430 -2.50 15.72 16.60
N THR A 431 -3.69 15.66 15.99
CA THR A 431 -4.47 16.82 15.57
C THR A 431 -5.64 17.11 16.53
N GLU A 432 -5.65 16.49 17.71
CA GLU A 432 -6.60 16.82 18.78
C GLU A 432 -6.48 18.32 19.12
N PRO A 433 -7.58 19.07 19.18
CA PRO A 433 -7.54 20.45 19.65
C PRO A 433 -7.14 20.50 21.13
N PRO A 434 -6.29 21.46 21.56
CA PRO A 434 -5.92 21.57 22.97
C PRO A 434 -7.14 21.70 23.88
N ALA A 435 -7.08 21.10 25.07
CA ALA A 435 -8.11 21.22 26.09
C ALA A 435 -8.36 22.69 26.46
N ALA A 436 -9.63 23.09 26.51
CA ALA A 436 -10.01 24.47 26.76
C ALA A 436 -9.55 24.95 28.15
N GLY A 437 -8.93 26.13 28.22
CA GLY A 437 -8.45 26.72 29.47
C GLY A 437 -7.11 26.16 29.98
N VAL A 438 -6.47 25.27 29.21
CA VAL A 438 -5.13 24.75 29.52
C VAL A 438 -4.07 25.62 28.84
N SER A 439 -3.00 25.96 29.56
CA SER A 439 -1.87 26.74 29.00
C SER A 439 -1.17 25.99 27.87
N GLU A 440 -0.61 26.71 26.90
CA GLU A 440 0.24 26.12 25.86
C GLU A 440 1.48 25.44 26.46
N ASP A 441 1.96 25.90 27.61
CA ASP A 441 3.10 25.31 28.33
C ASP A 441 2.72 24.13 29.24
N ALA A 442 1.44 23.78 29.32
CA ALA A 442 1.01 22.65 30.13
C ALA A 442 1.53 21.32 29.52
N PRO A 443 1.74 20.29 30.35
CA PRO A 443 2.15 18.96 29.89
C PRO A 443 1.27 18.42 28.77
N PHE A 444 1.86 17.63 27.86
CA PHE A 444 1.16 17.09 26.68
C PHE A 444 -0.13 16.36 27.06
N LYS A 445 -0.12 15.57 28.15
CA LYS A 445 -1.30 14.84 28.65
C LYS A 445 -2.47 15.73 29.09
N ASP A 446 -2.16 16.94 29.56
CA ASP A 446 -3.16 17.89 30.02
C ASP A 446 -3.73 18.68 28.83
N ARG A 447 -2.89 18.93 27.81
CA ARG A 447 -3.29 19.56 26.55
C ARG A 447 -4.10 18.64 25.65
N PHE A 448 -3.77 17.35 25.57
CA PHE A 448 -4.35 16.38 24.63
C PHE A 448 -4.81 15.10 25.35
N PRO A 449 -5.80 15.20 26.25
CA PRO A 449 -6.17 14.12 27.16
C PRO A 449 -6.74 12.89 26.43
N VAL A 450 -7.41 13.06 25.28
CA VAL A 450 -7.98 11.91 24.54
C VAL A 450 -6.86 11.11 23.88
N THR A 451 -5.90 11.79 23.24
CA THR A 451 -4.70 11.19 22.66
C THR A 451 -3.91 10.41 23.70
N THR A 452 -3.66 11.03 24.86
CA THR A 452 -2.94 10.35 25.95
C THR A 452 -3.73 9.16 26.50
N GLY A 453 -5.06 9.27 26.60
CA GLY A 453 -5.92 8.16 26.98
C GLY A 453 -5.79 6.97 26.03
N LEU A 454 -5.87 7.21 24.72
CA LEU A 454 -5.71 6.18 23.69
C LEU A 454 -4.31 5.55 23.72
N ALA A 455 -3.27 6.38 23.81
CA ALA A 455 -1.90 5.90 23.81
C ALA A 455 -1.56 5.02 25.03
N ARG A 456 -2.15 5.32 26.20
CA ARG A 456 -2.00 4.51 27.42
C ARG A 456 -2.62 3.12 27.33
N VAL A 457 -3.60 2.92 26.44
CA VAL A 457 -4.23 1.61 26.19
C VAL A 457 -3.36 0.73 25.29
N VAL A 458 -2.50 1.33 24.47
CA VAL A 458 -1.58 0.56 23.62
C VAL A 458 -0.55 -0.13 24.52
N PRO A 459 -0.37 -1.46 24.41
CA PRO A 459 0.55 -2.21 25.25
C PRO A 459 2.00 -1.98 24.79
N LEU A 460 2.52 -0.77 25.06
CA LEU A 460 3.92 -0.38 24.82
C LEU A 460 4.78 -0.53 26.09
N GLY A 461 4.15 -0.85 27.22
CA GLY A 461 4.80 -0.96 28.51
C GLY A 461 4.84 0.36 29.29
N PRO A 462 5.22 0.34 30.58
CA PRO A 462 5.24 1.52 31.44
C PRO A 462 6.12 2.66 30.92
N GLY A 463 7.15 2.35 30.13
CA GLY A 463 8.09 3.34 29.60
C GLY A 463 7.44 4.38 28.68
N VAL A 464 6.38 4.04 27.94
CA VAL A 464 5.72 5.03 27.07
C VAL A 464 4.80 5.97 27.85
N ALA A 465 4.37 5.60 29.07
CA ALA A 465 3.70 6.56 29.94
C ALA A 465 4.60 7.76 30.26
N LEU A 466 5.93 7.54 30.35
CA LEU A 466 6.91 8.59 30.61
C LEU A 466 6.91 9.67 29.51
N ALA A 467 6.68 9.30 28.25
CA ALA A 467 6.58 10.23 27.12
C ALA A 467 5.47 11.30 27.31
N PHE A 468 4.46 11.00 28.14
CA PHE A 468 3.34 11.88 28.44
C PHE A 468 3.49 12.64 29.75
N ASP A 469 4.20 12.06 30.70
CA ASP A 469 4.25 12.52 32.09
C ASP A 469 5.48 13.39 32.37
N GLU A 470 6.58 13.19 31.66
CA GLU A 470 7.77 14.04 31.80
C GLU A 470 7.55 15.37 31.06
N GLN A 471 7.48 16.46 31.84
CA GLN A 471 7.97 17.74 31.33
C GLN A 471 9.40 17.46 30.90
N ALA A 472 9.66 17.58 29.60
CA ALA A 472 11.01 17.53 29.08
C ALA A 472 11.88 18.42 29.96
N HIS A 473 12.67 17.81 30.85
CA HIS A 473 14.02 18.29 31.05
C HIS A 473 14.60 18.19 29.65
N ARG A 474 14.44 19.26 28.87
CA ARG A 474 15.19 19.45 27.64
C ARG A 474 16.62 19.19 28.08
N TYR A 475 17.18 18.10 27.59
CA TYR A 475 18.61 17.91 27.61
C TYR A 475 19.13 19.14 26.87
N ASP A 476 19.56 20.15 27.63
CA ASP A 476 20.27 21.29 27.10
C ASP A 476 21.72 20.81 27.02
N PRO A 477 22.21 20.40 25.83
CA PRO A 477 23.54 19.83 25.71
C PRO A 477 24.64 20.86 25.97
N SER A 478 24.28 22.10 26.33
CA SER A 478 25.19 23.23 26.51
C SER A 478 25.59 23.53 27.96
N ALA A 479 25.16 22.73 28.95
CA ALA A 479 25.37 23.05 30.36
C ALA A 479 26.57 22.37 31.05
N ASP A 480 27.36 21.53 30.37
CA ASP A 480 28.50 20.80 30.97
C ASP A 480 29.89 21.35 30.57
N GLU A 481 29.97 22.57 30.04
CA GLU A 481 31.23 23.33 29.94
C GLU A 481 31.23 24.45 31.00
N ASP A 482 31.25 24.08 32.29
CA ASP A 482 31.71 25.00 33.33
C ASP A 482 33.06 24.52 33.84
N ASP A 483 34.07 25.29 33.46
CA ASP A 483 35.48 25.14 33.69
C ASP A 483 35.78 25.09 35.20
N GLY A 484 35.82 23.87 35.74
CA GLY A 484 36.38 23.60 37.05
C GLY A 484 37.90 23.63 37.02
N ASP A 485 38.48 24.83 36.88
CA ASP A 485 39.89 25.12 37.18
C ASP A 485 40.17 24.81 38.67
N GLY A 486 40.51 23.54 38.92
CA GLY A 486 40.92 23.01 40.21
C GLY A 486 42.43 22.82 40.27
N ASP A 487 43.16 23.92 40.37
CA ASP A 487 44.59 23.92 40.73
C ASP A 487 44.79 23.23 42.09
N GLY A 488 45.51 22.10 42.10
CA GLY A 488 45.71 21.30 43.31
C GLY A 488 46.77 20.21 43.18
N ILE A 489 48.00 20.64 42.88
CA ILE A 489 49.30 20.04 43.27
C ILE A 489 49.19 18.86 44.25
N ASP A 490 49.68 17.67 43.89
CA ASP A 490 50.62 16.98 44.79
C ASP A 490 51.52 16.01 44.01
N GLU A 491 52.81 16.26 44.17
CA GLU A 491 53.91 15.45 43.72
C GLU A 491 54.00 14.23 44.65
N SER A 492 54.05 13.02 44.11
CA SER A 492 54.77 11.94 44.80
C SER A 492 55.26 10.91 43.79
N ASP A 493 56.58 10.91 43.72
CA ASP A 493 57.44 9.98 43.02
C ASP A 493 57.29 8.54 43.54
N ASP A 494 57.92 7.64 42.76
CA ASP A 494 58.52 6.38 43.20
C ASP A 494 57.57 5.25 43.66
N MET A 495 57.50 4.16 42.88
CA MET A 495 58.27 2.95 43.19
C MET A 495 58.27 1.98 41.99
N ASP A 496 59.49 1.63 41.57
CA ASP A 496 59.86 0.44 40.82
C ASP A 496 59.33 -0.85 41.49
N GLU A 497 59.02 -1.87 40.69
CA GLU A 497 59.72 -3.16 40.69
C GLU A 497 58.91 -4.21 39.90
N SER A 498 59.55 -4.67 38.82
CA SER A 498 59.61 -6.04 38.31
C SER A 498 58.61 -7.08 38.84
N ASP A 499 58.00 -7.84 37.92
CA ASP A 499 58.39 -9.25 37.84
C ASP A 499 58.10 -9.86 36.47
N ASP A 500 59.15 -10.51 35.99
CA ASP A 500 59.26 -11.33 34.80
C ASP A 500 58.30 -12.53 34.85
N VAL A 501 57.61 -12.78 33.74
CA VAL A 501 57.24 -14.15 33.37
C VAL A 501 57.36 -14.30 31.87
N GLU A 502 58.48 -14.88 31.47
CA GLU A 502 58.63 -15.53 30.17
C GLU A 502 57.72 -16.75 30.11
N GLU A 503 56.96 -16.89 29.02
CA GLU A 503 56.77 -18.22 28.45
C GLU A 503 56.67 -18.14 26.93
N GLU A 504 57.70 -18.71 26.30
CA GLU A 504 57.80 -18.98 24.88
C GLU A 504 56.69 -19.91 24.37
N GLY A 505 56.30 -19.76 23.10
CA GLY A 505 55.60 -20.88 22.45
C GLY A 505 54.97 -20.65 21.10
N GLY A 506 55.77 -20.34 20.08
CA GLY A 506 55.65 -21.05 18.79
C GLY A 506 54.77 -20.45 17.67
N GLY A 507 55.45 -20.08 16.57
CA GLY A 507 55.10 -20.15 15.13
C GLY A 507 53.63 -20.17 14.70
N VAL A 508 53.23 -19.47 13.64
CA VAL A 508 53.68 -19.74 12.25
C VAL A 508 53.61 -18.48 11.39
N ARG A 509 54.59 -18.37 10.50
CA ARG A 509 54.81 -17.40 9.43
C ARG A 509 53.80 -17.52 8.28
N SER A 510 53.33 -16.39 7.77
CA SER A 510 53.26 -15.99 6.34
C SER A 510 52.43 -14.69 6.29
N GLY A 511 52.99 -13.51 6.04
CA GLY A 511 53.73 -13.17 4.83
C GLY A 511 52.77 -12.47 3.88
N PHE A 512 52.65 -11.14 3.97
CA PHE A 512 52.17 -10.31 2.89
C PHE A 512 52.99 -9.02 2.88
N ASP A 513 53.66 -8.85 1.74
CA ASP A 513 54.59 -7.79 1.37
C ASP A 513 53.94 -6.42 1.43
N ASP A 514 54.73 -5.48 1.96
CA ASP A 514 54.70 -4.07 1.62
C ASP A 514 54.91 -3.90 0.10
N SER A 515 54.09 -3.04 -0.50
CA SER A 515 54.42 -2.42 -1.78
C SER A 515 53.85 -1.01 -1.76
N ASP A 516 54.69 -0.12 -1.23
CA ASP A 516 54.73 1.28 -1.65
C ASP A 516 55.11 1.37 -3.15
N ASP A 517 54.90 2.56 -3.71
CA ASP A 517 55.26 3.02 -5.08
C ASP A 517 54.11 2.90 -6.13
N ASP A 518 53.41 4.01 -6.37
CA ASP A 518 53.47 4.65 -7.69
C ASP A 518 52.97 6.11 -7.63
N GLU A 519 53.92 7.06 -7.64
CA GLU A 519 53.68 8.44 -8.05
C GLU A 519 53.69 8.47 -9.59
N GLY A 520 52.53 8.76 -10.19
CA GLY A 520 52.37 8.89 -11.64
C GLY A 520 51.61 10.15 -12.00
N ASP A 521 52.38 11.15 -12.43
CA ASP A 521 51.99 12.43 -13.00
C ASP A 521 51.07 12.36 -14.23
N ALA A 522 50.36 13.48 -14.42
CA ALA A 522 49.91 14.10 -15.66
C ALA A 522 48.80 13.44 -16.51
N ASP A 523 47.69 14.17 -16.73
CA ASP A 523 47.47 14.88 -17.99
C ASP A 523 46.11 15.62 -18.03
N ASP A 524 46.21 16.90 -18.37
CA ASP A 524 45.30 17.74 -19.16
C ASP A 524 43.95 17.15 -19.63
N MET A 525 42.84 17.80 -19.27
CA MET A 525 41.69 18.12 -20.16
C MET A 525 40.97 19.37 -19.61
N ASP A 526 41.32 20.56 -20.09
CA ASP A 526 40.78 21.28 -21.26
C ASP A 526 39.48 22.06 -20.95
N ASP A 527 39.64 23.39 -20.96
CA ASP A 527 38.67 24.41 -20.60
C ASP A 527 37.90 24.90 -21.85
N GLY A 528 36.86 24.16 -22.21
CA GLY A 528 35.95 24.57 -23.30
C GLY A 528 35.03 25.73 -22.96
N SER A 529 35.55 26.96 -22.88
CA SER A 529 34.81 28.21 -23.04
C SER A 529 34.60 28.51 -24.53
N GLY A 530 33.35 28.72 -24.96
CA GLY A 530 33.08 29.33 -26.27
C GLY A 530 31.72 29.00 -26.84
N GLY A 531 30.79 29.96 -26.80
CA GLY A 531 29.47 29.81 -27.41
C GLY A 531 28.58 31.03 -27.27
N GLU A 532 29.09 32.21 -27.59
CA GLU A 532 28.27 33.39 -27.85
C GLU A 532 27.46 33.16 -29.15
N GLY A 533 26.14 33.27 -29.06
CA GLY A 533 25.22 33.22 -30.19
C GLY A 533 24.09 34.20 -29.96
N ALA A 534 24.21 35.36 -30.59
CA ALA A 534 23.33 36.50 -30.49
C ALA A 534 22.06 36.36 -31.37
N SER A 535 21.05 37.15 -31.00
CA SER A 535 20.08 37.84 -31.87
C SER A 535 18.86 37.08 -32.41
N ALA A 536 17.70 37.38 -31.80
CA ALA A 536 16.47 37.84 -32.47
C ALA A 536 15.55 38.37 -31.34
N GLU A 537 15.45 39.68 -31.11
CA GLU A 537 14.48 40.58 -31.77
C GLU A 537 13.07 39.98 -31.83
N GLU A 538 12.25 40.28 -30.83
CA GLU A 538 10.84 40.56 -31.10
C GLU A 538 10.35 41.68 -30.16
N GLU A 539 9.77 42.68 -30.82
CA GLU A 539 9.29 43.97 -30.37
C GLU A 539 8.11 43.78 -29.40
N HIS A 540 8.09 44.47 -28.26
CA HIS A 540 7.46 45.78 -28.06
C HIS A 540 6.02 45.85 -28.58
N GLU A 541 5.04 45.70 -27.68
CA GLU A 541 3.85 46.53 -27.73
C GLU A 541 3.39 46.87 -26.30
N ASP A 542 3.49 48.17 -26.02
CA ASP A 542 2.93 48.85 -24.87
C ASP A 542 1.40 48.80 -24.90
N GLY A 543 0.80 48.51 -23.74
CA GLY A 543 -0.64 48.61 -23.52
C GLY A 543 -0.91 49.12 -22.10
N ALA A 544 -0.83 50.44 -21.95
CA ALA A 544 -1.11 51.16 -20.73
C ALA A 544 -2.61 51.29 -20.42
N GLU A 545 -2.87 51.62 -19.15
CA GLU A 545 -4.06 52.30 -18.60
C GLU A 545 -5.30 51.47 -18.24
N GLY A 546 -5.76 51.66 -16.99
CA GLY A 546 -7.09 51.26 -16.58
C GLY A 546 -7.34 51.19 -15.08
N ALA A 547 -7.00 52.23 -14.33
CA ALA A 547 -7.50 52.42 -12.96
C ALA A 547 -9.03 52.59 -12.96
N ALA A 548 -9.75 51.82 -12.14
CA ALA A 548 -11.07 52.20 -11.60
C ALA A 548 -11.51 51.23 -10.48
N SER A 549 -11.34 51.63 -9.21
CA SER A 549 -12.45 51.60 -8.24
C SER A 549 -13.32 52.83 -8.55
N PRO A 550 -14.67 52.83 -8.34
CA PRO A 550 -15.28 52.56 -7.03
C PRO A 550 -16.68 51.88 -7.05
N GLU A 551 -17.03 51.16 -5.97
CA GLU A 551 -18.08 51.49 -4.98
C GLU A 551 -18.17 50.39 -3.91
#